data_AF-A0A851WPX4-F1
#
_entry.id   AF-A0A851WPX4-F1
#
_cell.length_a   1.000
_cell.length_b   1.000
_cell.length_c   1.000
_cell.angle_alpha   90.00
_cell.angle_beta   90.00
_cell.angle_gamma   90.00
#
_symmetry.space_group_name_H-M   'P 1'
#
loop_
_entity.id
_entity.type
_entity.pdbx_description
1 polymer ?
#
loop_
_entity_poly.entity_id
_entity_poly.type
_entity_poly.pdbx_seq_one_letter_code
_entity_poly.pdbx_strand_id
1 'polypeptide(L)'
;AALLLALQVRLVMKGHSFIRENVPRVLSSVKDKSGTVHIPRISQYLYFLFAPTLIYRDNYPRNPTIRWGYVATKFAQVLGSLFYAYYIFVRLCIPQFRNSSQETFNLRGLVLCIFNSILPGVLILFLVFFAFLHCWLNAFAEMLRFADRMFYK
;
A
#
# COMPACT_ATOMS: atom_id res chain seq x y z
N ALA A 1 -14.33 -5.53 -5.50
CA ALA A 1 -14.29 -6.00 -4.10
C ALA A 1 -12.93 -5.70 -3.42
N ALA A 2 -11.81 -6.28 -3.90
CA ALA A 2 -10.51 -6.14 -3.24
C ALA A 2 -10.05 -4.68 -3.02
N LEU A 3 -10.21 -3.80 -4.02
CA LEU A 3 -9.86 -2.38 -3.89
C LEU A 3 -10.66 -1.65 -2.79
N LEU A 4 -11.96 -1.95 -2.70
CA LEU A 4 -12.84 -1.35 -1.68
C LEU A 4 -12.43 -1.80 -0.28
N LEU A 5 -12.19 -3.09 -0.10
CA LEU A 5 -11.72 -3.65 1.18
C LEU A 5 -10.38 -3.03 1.59
N ALA A 6 -9.42 -2.95 0.66
CA ALA A 6 -8.13 -2.33 0.93
C ALA A 6 -8.27 -0.84 1.34
N LEU A 7 -9.15 -0.10 0.67
CA LEU A 7 -9.46 1.28 1.03
C LEU A 7 -10.10 1.39 2.42
N GLN A 8 -11.07 0.54 2.74
CA GLN A 8 -11.73 0.50 4.05
C GLN A 8 -10.74 0.20 5.17
N VAL A 9 -9.91 -0.84 5.01
CA VAL A 9 -8.86 -1.20 5.97
C VAL A 9 -7.90 -0.04 6.19
N ARG A 10 -7.46 0.63 5.11
CA ARG A 10 -6.61 1.81 5.18
C ARG A 10 -7.26 2.95 5.98
N LEU A 11 -8.54 3.24 5.75
CA LEU A 11 -9.26 4.29 6.47
C LEU A 11 -9.41 3.98 7.96
N VAL A 12 -9.70 2.73 8.31
CA VAL A 12 -9.80 2.28 9.71
C VAL A 12 -8.46 2.44 10.43
N MET A 13 -7.36 1.96 9.82
CA MET A 13 -6.01 2.09 10.40
C MET A 13 -5.63 3.56 10.63
N LYS A 14 -5.91 4.44 9.66
CA LYS A 14 -5.64 5.87 9.77
C LYS A 14 -6.51 6.55 10.83
N GLY A 15 -7.79 6.23 10.89
CA GLY A 15 -8.70 6.73 11.93
C GLY A 15 -8.20 6.34 13.33
N HIS A 16 -7.84 5.07 13.52
CA HIS A 16 -7.28 4.58 14.76
C HIS A 16 -5.96 5.29 15.12
N SER A 17 -5.02 5.44 14.18
CA SER A 17 -3.77 6.15 14.45
C SER A 17 -4.00 7.61 14.83
N PHE A 18 -4.94 8.29 14.19
CA PHE A 18 -5.26 9.68 14.51
C PHE A 18 -5.83 9.83 15.92
N ILE A 19 -6.78 8.99 16.31
CA ILE A 19 -7.35 9.02 17.66
C ILE A 19 -6.27 8.70 18.70
N ARG A 20 -5.52 7.62 18.49
CA ARG A 20 -4.48 7.16 19.42
C ARG A 20 -3.39 8.20 19.66
N GLU A 21 -3.03 8.98 18.65
CA GLU A 21 -1.99 10.00 18.78
C GLU A 21 -2.50 11.28 19.47
N ASN A 22 -3.77 11.66 19.26
CA ASN A 22 -4.31 12.93 19.78
C ASN A 22 -4.94 12.81 21.18
N VAL A 23 -5.57 11.68 21.52
CA VAL A 23 -6.19 11.46 22.84
C VAL A 23 -5.22 11.71 24.02
N PRO A 24 -4.00 11.14 24.08
CA PRO A 24 -3.10 11.37 25.21
C PRO A 24 -2.64 12.83 25.33
N ARG A 25 -2.50 13.55 24.20
CA ARG A 25 -2.09 14.96 24.17
C ARG A 25 -3.16 15.88 24.75
N VAL A 26 -4.42 15.61 24.44
CA VAL A 26 -5.55 16.35 25.02
C VAL A 26 -5.63 16.06 26.52
N LEU A 27 -5.49 14.78 26.91
CA LEU A 27 -5.54 14.39 28.32
C LEU A 27 -4.42 15.02 29.15
N SER A 28 -3.19 15.07 28.63
CA SER A 28 -2.07 15.75 29.30
C SER A 28 -2.29 17.25 29.41
N SER A 29 -2.78 17.90 28.34
CA SER A 29 -3.07 19.34 28.35
C SER A 29 -4.12 19.72 29.40
N VAL A 30 -5.16 18.90 29.57
CA VAL A 30 -6.20 19.09 30.60
C VAL A 30 -5.61 18.92 32.00
N LYS A 31 -4.75 17.91 32.20
CA LYS A 31 -4.09 17.64 33.49
C LYS A 31 -3.19 18.80 33.92
N ASP A 32 -2.43 19.36 32.99
CA ASP A 32 -1.45 20.41 33.27
C ASP A 32 -2.08 21.80 33.47
N LYS A 33 -3.42 21.93 33.37
CA LYS A 33 -4.16 23.21 33.35
C LYS A 33 -3.57 24.24 32.36
N SER A 34 -2.84 23.74 31.37
CA SER A 34 -2.35 24.52 30.25
C SER A 34 -3.57 24.91 29.41
N GLY A 35 -3.93 26.20 29.42
CA GLY A 35 -5.10 26.72 28.71
C GLY A 35 -5.04 26.55 27.18
N THR A 36 -3.93 26.06 26.62
CA THR A 36 -3.76 25.87 25.17
C THR A 36 -3.78 24.39 24.80
N VAL A 37 -4.94 23.89 24.38
CA VAL A 37 -5.07 22.56 23.78
C VAL A 37 -4.58 22.61 22.33
N HIS A 38 -3.50 21.89 22.01
CA HIS A 38 -3.01 21.80 20.64
C HIS A 38 -3.88 20.81 19.84
N ILE A 39 -4.93 21.32 19.20
CA ILE A 39 -5.82 20.54 18.32
C ILE A 39 -5.24 20.52 16.90
N PRO A 40 -5.16 19.35 16.25
CA PRO A 40 -4.68 19.26 14.88
C PRO A 40 -5.62 19.98 13.90
N ARG A 41 -5.05 20.68 12.92
CA ARG A 41 -5.82 21.35 11.87
C ARG A 41 -6.40 20.33 10.89
N ILE A 42 -7.58 20.63 10.35
CA ILE A 42 -8.24 19.79 9.32
C ILE A 42 -7.30 19.57 8.11
N SER A 43 -6.52 20.58 7.73
CA SER A 43 -5.55 20.48 6.64
C SER A 43 -4.43 19.46 6.90
N GLN A 44 -3.98 19.29 8.15
CA GLN A 44 -2.99 18.28 8.53
C GLN A 44 -3.59 16.88 8.46
N TYR A 45 -4.84 16.72 8.93
CA TYR A 45 -5.56 15.46 8.84
C TYR A 45 -5.84 15.05 7.39
N LEU A 46 -6.29 15.98 6.54
CA LEU A 46 -6.50 15.73 5.12
C LEU A 46 -5.20 15.33 4.42
N TYR A 47 -4.09 16.02 4.71
CA TYR A 47 -2.77 15.63 4.19
C TYR A 47 -2.39 14.22 4.63
N PHE A 48 -2.56 13.88 5.92
CA PHE A 48 -2.30 12.54 6.45
C PHE A 48 -3.15 11.48 5.74
N LEU A 49 -4.42 11.76 5.41
CA LEU A 49 -5.32 10.82 4.76
C LEU A 49 -4.77 10.33 3.41
N PHE A 50 -4.07 11.20 2.67
CA PHE A 50 -3.44 10.85 1.40
C PHE A 50 -1.97 10.44 1.53
N ALA A 51 -1.26 10.86 2.57
CA ALA A 51 0.14 10.50 2.80
C ALA A 51 0.34 8.97 2.82
N PRO A 52 1.43 8.45 2.23
CA PRO A 52 1.73 7.01 2.18
C PRO A 52 2.29 6.50 3.51
N THR A 53 1.68 6.89 4.63
CA THR A 53 2.02 6.43 5.99
C THR A 53 0.75 6.11 6.77
N LEU A 54 0.86 5.22 7.75
CA LEU A 54 -0.22 4.84 8.65
C LEU A 54 -0.13 5.53 10.02
N ILE A 55 0.98 6.23 10.31
CA ILE A 55 1.22 6.89 11.59
C ILE A 55 0.95 8.38 11.45
N TYR A 56 -0.03 8.89 12.19
CA TYR A 56 -0.35 10.32 12.24
C TYR A 56 0.77 11.13 12.93
N ARG A 57 1.15 12.26 12.32
CA ARG A 57 2.03 13.28 12.90
C ARG A 57 1.58 14.66 12.39
N ASP A 58 1.75 15.70 13.20
CA ASP A 58 1.34 17.06 12.81
C ASP A 58 2.26 17.65 11.73
N ASN A 59 3.54 17.28 11.77
CA ASN A 59 4.57 17.71 10.84
C ASN A 59 5.29 16.49 10.29
N TYR A 60 5.29 16.36 8.97
CA TYR A 60 6.05 15.36 8.24
C TYR A 60 7.22 16.02 7.52
N PRO A 61 8.37 15.34 7.35
CA PRO A 61 9.47 15.86 6.55
C PRO A 61 9.00 16.00 5.10
N ARG A 62 9.24 17.17 4.50
CA ARG A 62 8.76 17.52 3.16
C ARG A 62 9.90 17.85 2.22
N ASN A 63 9.77 17.40 0.98
CA ASN A 63 10.67 17.80 -0.11
C ASN A 63 10.35 19.21 -0.61
N PRO A 64 11.36 19.98 -1.07
CA PRO A 64 11.16 21.35 -1.53
C PRO A 64 10.34 21.42 -2.84
N THR A 65 10.59 20.49 -3.76
CA THR A 65 10.00 20.48 -5.11
C THR A 65 9.45 19.11 -5.48
N ILE A 66 8.46 19.08 -6.37
CA ILE A 66 7.90 17.85 -6.95
C ILE A 66 8.60 17.57 -8.27
N ARG A 67 9.19 16.38 -8.42
CA ARG A 67 9.81 15.93 -9.68
C ARG A 67 8.78 15.16 -10.52
N TRP A 68 8.04 15.86 -11.37
CA TRP A 68 6.98 15.26 -12.20
C TRP A 68 7.47 14.15 -13.13
N GLY A 69 8.69 14.25 -13.66
CA GLY A 69 9.30 13.17 -14.47
C GLY A 69 9.49 11.87 -13.69
N TYR A 70 9.82 11.97 -12.38
CA TYR A 70 9.90 10.81 -11.50
C TYR A 70 8.52 10.20 -11.28
N VAL A 71 7.51 11.03 -10.98
CA VAL A 71 6.12 10.61 -10.80
C VAL A 71 5.59 9.88 -12.04
N ALA A 72 5.76 10.47 -13.23
CA ALA A 72 5.34 9.88 -14.49
C ALA A 72 6.02 8.53 -14.75
N THR A 73 7.33 8.45 -14.53
CA THR A 73 8.08 7.19 -14.65
C THR A 73 7.55 6.12 -13.70
N LYS A 74 7.24 6.47 -12.45
CA LYS A 74 6.70 5.52 -11.47
C LYS A 74 5.29 5.05 -11.85
N PHE A 75 4.41 5.93 -12.33
CA PHE A 75 3.10 5.50 -12.83
C PHE A 75 3.20 4.62 -14.08
N ALA A 76 4.12 4.93 -15.01
CA ALA A 76 4.39 4.08 -16.16
C ALA A 76 4.88 2.69 -15.72
N GLN A 77 5.74 2.61 -14.70
CA GLN A 77 6.17 1.33 -14.11
C GLN A 77 5.00 0.56 -13.50
N VAL A 78 4.07 1.21 -12.78
CA VAL A 78 2.86 0.55 -12.25
C VAL A 78 2.01 -0.02 -13.39
N LEU A 79 1.78 0.75 -14.45
CA LEU A 79 1.00 0.31 -15.60
C LEU A 79 1.67 -0.88 -16.30
N GLY A 80 2.99 -0.82 -16.51
CA GLY A 80 3.77 -1.93 -17.05
C GLY A 80 3.69 -3.18 -16.18
N SER A 81 3.79 -3.04 -14.85
CA SER A 81 3.62 -4.14 -13.91
C SER A 81 2.20 -4.74 -13.95
N LEU A 82 1.15 -3.93 -14.17
CA LEU A 82 -0.21 -4.42 -14.32
C LEU A 82 -0.36 -5.30 -15.57
N PHE A 83 0.15 -4.85 -16.71
CA PHE A 83 0.16 -5.64 -17.95
C PHE A 83 0.99 -6.91 -17.81
N TYR A 84 2.13 -6.84 -17.12
CA TYR A 84 2.97 -8.01 -16.88
C TYR A 84 2.27 -9.04 -15.97
N ALA A 85 1.56 -8.57 -14.93
CA ALA A 85 0.75 -9.43 -14.07
C ALA A 85 -0.35 -10.14 -14.88
N TYR A 86 -1.07 -9.38 -15.71
CA TYR A 86 -2.09 -9.93 -16.61
C TYR A 86 -1.52 -11.01 -17.53
N TYR A 87 -0.34 -10.77 -18.13
CA TYR A 87 0.34 -11.74 -18.97
C TYR A 87 0.68 -13.03 -18.21
N ILE A 88 1.23 -12.93 -16.99
CA ILE A 88 1.52 -14.08 -16.12
C ILE A 88 0.23 -14.88 -15.85
N PHE A 89 -0.86 -14.21 -15.49
CA PHE A 89 -2.13 -14.90 -15.24
C PHE A 89 -2.62 -15.66 -16.46
N VAL A 90 -2.68 -15.01 -17.62
CA VAL A 90 -3.21 -15.61 -18.85
C VAL A 90 -2.35 -16.76 -19.35
N ARG A 91 -1.02 -16.64 -19.26
CA ARG A 91 -0.10 -17.63 -19.83
C ARG A 91 0.29 -18.74 -18.86
N LEU A 92 0.42 -18.46 -17.58
CA LEU A 92 0.96 -19.41 -16.60
C LEU A 92 -0.11 -19.94 -15.65
N CYS A 93 -1.04 -19.09 -15.19
CA CYS A 93 -2.04 -19.52 -14.21
C CYS A 93 -3.25 -20.20 -14.88
N ILE A 94 -3.90 -19.55 -15.86
CA ILE A 94 -5.12 -20.06 -16.48
C ILE A 94 -4.98 -21.49 -17.05
N PRO A 95 -3.97 -21.81 -17.90
CA PRO A 95 -3.87 -23.16 -18.46
C PRO A 95 -3.60 -24.22 -17.39
N GLN A 96 -2.81 -23.88 -16.37
CA GLN A 96 -2.50 -24.77 -15.26
C GLN A 96 -3.76 -25.15 -14.47
N PHE A 97 -4.57 -24.17 -14.08
CA PHE A 97 -5.80 -24.43 -13.32
C PHE A 97 -6.90 -25.08 -14.17
N ARG A 98 -7.00 -24.75 -15.46
CA ARG A 98 -7.96 -25.36 -16.36
C ARG A 98 -7.70 -26.86 -16.54
N ASN A 99 -6.42 -27.25 -16.69
CA ASN A 99 -6.04 -28.64 -16.82
C ASN A 99 -6.23 -29.42 -15.51
N SER A 100 -5.91 -28.82 -14.35
CA SER A 100 -6.11 -29.47 -13.05
C SER A 100 -7.58 -29.63 -12.65
N SER A 101 -8.49 -28.80 -13.16
CA SER A 101 -9.93 -28.88 -12.83
C SER A 101 -10.65 -30.06 -13.50
N GLN A 102 -10.05 -30.70 -14.50
CA GLN A 102 -10.66 -31.80 -15.26
C GLN A 102 -10.29 -33.18 -14.70
N GLU A 103 -9.27 -33.25 -13.85
CA GLU A 103 -8.79 -34.48 -13.22
C GLU A 103 -9.57 -34.79 -11.93
N THR A 104 -9.82 -36.07 -11.64
CA THR A 104 -10.39 -36.50 -10.36
C THR A 104 -9.39 -36.24 -9.23
N PHE A 105 -9.88 -35.90 -8.03
CA PHE A 105 -9.04 -35.52 -6.90
C PHE A 105 -7.98 -36.58 -6.58
N ASN A 106 -6.72 -36.28 -6.89
CA ASN A 106 -5.57 -37.13 -6.62
C ASN A 106 -4.47 -36.31 -5.91
N LEU A 107 -3.95 -36.83 -4.80
CA LEU A 107 -2.88 -36.18 -4.02
C LEU A 107 -1.64 -35.88 -4.86
N ARG A 108 -1.29 -36.77 -5.80
CA ARG A 108 -0.15 -36.57 -6.71
C ARG A 108 -0.38 -35.36 -7.64
N GLY A 109 -1.60 -35.20 -8.16
CA GLY A 109 -1.99 -34.07 -8.99
C GLY A 109 -1.97 -32.75 -8.23
N LEU A 110 -2.40 -32.76 -6.96
CA LEU A 110 -2.34 -31.59 -6.08
C LEU A 110 -0.89 -31.13 -5.85
N VAL A 111 0.02 -32.04 -5.52
CA VAL A 111 1.44 -31.72 -5.30
C VAL A 111 2.07 -31.11 -6.55
N LEU A 112 1.86 -31.71 -7.73
CA LEU A 112 2.35 -31.17 -9.00
C LEU A 112 1.76 -29.79 -9.31
N CYS A 113 0.47 -29.58 -9.00
CA CYS A 113 -0.18 -28.29 -9.19
C CYS A 113 0.44 -27.20 -8.30
N ILE A 114 0.74 -27.52 -7.04
CA ILE A 114 1.45 -26.61 -6.13
C ILE A 114 2.82 -26.26 -6.70
N PHE A 115 3.64 -27.26 -7.05
CA PHE A 115 4.99 -27.02 -7.58
C PHE A 115 5.00 -26.13 -8.82
N ASN A 116 4.13 -26.41 -9.80
CA ASN A 116 4.02 -25.60 -11.01
C ASN A 116 3.48 -24.19 -10.73
N SER A 117 2.73 -24.00 -9.63
CA SER A 117 2.20 -22.69 -9.22
C SER A 117 3.20 -21.84 -8.45
N ILE A 118 4.29 -22.42 -7.93
CA ILE A 118 5.32 -21.67 -7.17
C ILE A 118 5.94 -20.58 -8.04
N LEU A 119 6.36 -20.92 -9.25
CA LEU A 119 7.02 -19.97 -10.16
C LEU A 119 6.14 -18.75 -10.51
N PRO A 120 4.91 -18.91 -11.04
CA PRO A 120 4.03 -17.76 -11.29
C PRO A 120 3.65 -17.05 -9.98
N GLY A 121 3.49 -17.77 -8.87
CA GLY A 121 3.20 -17.18 -7.56
C GLY A 121 4.30 -16.24 -7.07
N VAL A 122 5.57 -16.66 -7.12
CA VAL A 122 6.72 -15.85 -6.73
C VAL A 122 6.89 -14.64 -7.66
N LEU A 123 6.69 -14.82 -8.97
CA LEU A 123 6.74 -13.71 -9.92
C LEU A 123 5.66 -12.66 -9.63
N ILE A 124 4.42 -13.08 -9.38
CA ILE A 124 3.33 -12.18 -8.99
C ILE A 124 3.64 -11.49 -7.65
N LEU A 125 4.17 -12.22 -6.66
CA LEU A 125 4.53 -11.67 -5.36
C LEU A 125 5.53 -10.51 -5.50
N PHE A 126 6.65 -10.73 -6.21
CA PHE A 126 7.65 -9.69 -6.44
C PHE A 126 7.09 -8.52 -7.24
N LEU A 127 6.23 -8.81 -8.22
CA LEU A 127 5.63 -7.79 -9.06
C LEU A 127 4.66 -6.90 -8.28
N VAL A 128 3.82 -7.49 -7.42
CA VAL A 128 2.91 -6.74 -6.54
C VAL A 128 3.72 -5.92 -5.53
N PHE A 129 4.77 -6.48 -4.95
CA PHE A 129 5.67 -5.76 -4.06
C PHE A 129 6.28 -4.54 -4.75
N PHE A 130 6.84 -4.72 -5.94
CA PHE A 130 7.43 -3.64 -6.72
C PHE A 130 6.40 -2.60 -7.16
N ALA A 131 5.28 -3.03 -7.75
CA ALA A 131 4.27 -2.12 -8.26
C ALA A 131 3.63 -1.29 -7.14
N PHE A 132 3.27 -1.93 -6.03
CA PHE A 132 2.58 -1.27 -4.93
C PHE A 132 3.54 -0.57 -3.97
N LEU A 133 4.43 -1.32 -3.30
CA LEU A 133 5.27 -0.74 -2.23
C LEU A 133 6.33 0.19 -2.79
N HIS A 134 6.94 -0.16 -3.93
CA HIS A 134 7.95 0.71 -4.53
C HIS A 134 7.32 1.80 -5.40
N CYS A 135 6.68 1.44 -6.51
CA CYS A 135 6.28 2.45 -7.50
C CYS A 135 5.09 3.29 -7.05
N TRP A 136 4.00 2.66 -6.60
CA TRP A 136 2.79 3.38 -6.21
C TRP A 136 3.03 4.27 -4.98
N LEU A 137 3.56 3.73 -3.88
CA LEU A 137 3.80 4.54 -2.68
C LEU A 137 4.81 5.67 -2.93
N ASN A 138 5.89 5.44 -3.70
CA ASN A 138 6.83 6.52 -4.00
C ASN A 138 6.27 7.57 -4.96
N ALA A 139 5.41 7.19 -5.91
CA ALA A 139 4.71 8.15 -6.76
C ALA A 139 3.84 9.09 -5.91
N PHE A 140 3.02 8.52 -5.01
CA PHE A 140 2.21 9.28 -4.07
C PHE A 140 3.06 10.10 -3.09
N ALA A 141 4.17 9.55 -2.61
CA ALA A 141 5.10 10.28 -1.75
C ALA A 141 5.66 11.52 -2.45
N GLU A 142 6.11 11.39 -3.70
CA GLU A 142 6.65 12.51 -4.47
C GLU A 142 5.56 13.56 -4.77
N MET A 143 4.36 13.14 -5.20
CA MET A 143 3.24 14.07 -5.45
C MET A 143 2.84 14.86 -4.21
N LEU A 144 2.85 14.22 -3.04
CA LEU A 144 2.52 14.87 -1.76
C LEU A 144 3.72 15.61 -1.14
N ARG A 145 4.90 15.55 -1.76
CA ARG A 145 6.18 16.01 -1.21
C ARG A 145 6.55 15.35 0.11
N PHE A 146 6.10 14.13 0.36
CA PHE A 146 6.49 13.33 1.51
C PHE A 146 7.93 12.83 1.33
N ALA A 147 8.81 13.22 2.25
CA ALA A 147 10.24 12.92 2.17
C ALA A 147 10.62 11.57 2.78
N ASP A 148 9.85 11.09 3.76
CA ASP A 148 10.11 9.79 4.40
C ASP A 148 9.67 8.64 3.48
N ARG A 149 10.62 7.97 2.83
CA ARG A 149 10.34 6.96 1.79
C ARG A 149 10.80 5.57 2.17
N MET A 150 11.09 5.35 3.45
CA MET A 150 11.55 4.07 3.98
C MET A 150 10.36 3.12 4.23
N PHE A 151 9.59 2.80 3.19
CA PHE A 151 8.39 1.97 3.30
C PHE A 151 8.69 0.49 3.58
N TYR A 152 9.88 0.04 3.18
CA TYR A 152 10.37 -1.33 3.33
C TYR A 152 11.90 -1.28 3.51
N LYS A 153 12.46 -2.35 4.07
CA LYS A 153 13.90 -2.55 4.23
C LYS A 153 14.35 -3.73 3.40
#